data_AF-A0A1G4MAC1-F1
#
_entry.id   AF-A0A1G4MAC1-F1
#
_cell.length_a   1.000
_cell.length_b   1.000
_cell.length_c   1.000
_cell.angle_alpha   90.00
_cell.angle_beta   90.00
_cell.angle_gamma   90.00
#
_symmetry.space_group_name_H-M   'P 1'
#
loop_
_entity.id
_entity.type
_entity.pdbx_description
1 polymer ?
#
loop_
_entity_poly.entity_id
_entity_poly.type
_entity_poly.pdbx_seq_one_letter_code
_entity_poly.pdbx_strand_id
1 'polypeptide(L)'
;MWSYLFGGNSGKKGKEAPKEAILNLREHINLLTKKQAHLQTQVAAQEQLARQQLGKNNKVAAKNALKRKKTYESQLVKIEAQMDSLEQQLYSIESANLNLETMKAMRQGAAAMKNIHKGMDIDKVDETMDEIREQVELGEEISDAISRPLYTGADVDEDELDEELEMLAQESVKQDVVQPQRLPSVPAEKLPAHEEEEPAHAEEEEEDEDEKALRELQAEMGL
;
A
#
# COMPACT_ATOMS: atom_id res chain seq x y z
N MET A 1 5.40 4.26 -59.71
CA MET A 1 5.04 2.94 -59.16
C MET A 1 6.15 2.51 -58.22
N TRP A 2 5.95 2.61 -56.90
CA TRP A 2 6.50 1.78 -55.82
C TRP A 2 5.84 2.27 -54.52
N SER A 3 4.50 2.24 -54.51
CA SER A 3 3.69 2.28 -53.29
C SER A 3 3.24 0.85 -53.11
N TYR A 4 3.87 0.10 -52.20
CA TYR A 4 3.43 -1.18 -51.63
C TYR A 4 4.64 -1.77 -50.92
N LEU A 5 4.75 -1.58 -49.59
CA LEU A 5 5.48 -2.46 -48.67
C LEU A 5 5.35 -2.04 -47.19
N PHE A 6 4.34 -1.24 -46.81
CA PHE A 6 4.02 -1.00 -45.41
C PHE A 6 2.55 -1.37 -45.14
N GLY A 7 2.31 -2.67 -45.06
CA GLY A 7 1.01 -3.23 -44.77
C GLY A 7 1.15 -4.69 -44.36
N GLY A 8 1.33 -4.94 -43.06
CA GLY A 8 1.37 -6.31 -42.54
C GLY A 8 1.83 -6.43 -41.10
N ASN A 9 0.87 -6.45 -40.17
CA ASN A 9 0.96 -7.16 -38.89
C ASN A 9 1.81 -6.58 -37.73
N SER A 10 1.64 -5.29 -37.40
CA SER A 10 2.15 -4.73 -36.14
C SER A 10 1.18 -4.89 -34.94
N GLY A 11 -0.07 -5.29 -35.18
CA GLY A 11 -1.11 -5.36 -34.14
C GLY A 11 -0.97 -6.50 -33.12
N LYS A 12 -0.27 -7.60 -33.46
CA LYS A 12 0.03 -8.70 -32.53
C LYS A 12 1.34 -8.51 -31.77
N LYS A 13 2.37 -7.94 -32.39
CA LYS A 13 3.67 -7.70 -31.73
C LYS A 13 3.61 -6.66 -30.61
N GLY A 14 2.68 -5.70 -30.65
CA GLY A 14 2.61 -4.65 -29.65
C GLY A 14 2.17 -5.09 -28.24
N LYS A 15 1.46 -6.22 -28.11
CA LYS A 15 1.00 -6.74 -26.81
C LYS A 15 1.97 -7.72 -26.14
N GLU A 16 2.79 -8.40 -26.93
CA GLU A 16 3.83 -9.33 -26.43
C GLU A 16 5.18 -8.63 -26.20
N ALA A 17 5.40 -7.48 -26.84
CA ALA A 17 6.66 -6.73 -26.79
C ALA A 17 7.23 -6.44 -25.38
N PRO A 18 6.44 -6.03 -24.36
CA PRO A 18 7.02 -5.71 -23.05
C PRO A 18 7.47 -6.96 -22.29
N LYS A 19 6.68 -8.03 -22.34
CA LYS A 19 6.99 -9.30 -21.66
C LYS A 19 8.18 -9.99 -22.32
N GLU A 20 8.20 -10.02 -23.66
CA GLU A 20 9.32 -10.55 -24.43
C GLU A 20 10.61 -9.75 -24.17
N ALA A 21 10.53 -8.42 -24.12
CA ALA A 21 11.69 -7.58 -23.79
C ALA A 21 12.22 -7.86 -22.38
N ILE A 22 11.33 -7.98 -21.37
CA ILE A 22 11.70 -8.33 -20.00
C ILE A 22 12.41 -9.69 -19.96
N LEU A 23 11.87 -10.71 -20.63
CA LEU A 23 12.48 -12.05 -20.68
C LEU A 23 13.86 -12.01 -21.33
N ASN A 24 13.99 -11.36 -22.49
CA ASN A 24 15.26 -11.22 -23.20
C ASN A 24 16.32 -10.49 -22.37
N LEU A 25 15.93 -9.42 -21.66
CA LEU A 25 16.84 -8.69 -20.77
C LEU A 25 17.32 -9.58 -19.62
N ARG A 26 16.42 -10.32 -18.96
CA ARG A 26 16.76 -11.25 -17.87
C ARG A 26 17.67 -12.38 -18.33
N GLU A 27 17.42 -12.94 -19.52
CA GLU A 27 18.30 -13.95 -20.12
C GLU A 27 19.70 -13.39 -20.40
N HIS A 28 19.78 -12.16 -20.92
CA HIS A 28 21.06 -11.51 -21.20
C HIS A 28 21.83 -11.20 -19.90
N ILE A 29 21.15 -10.71 -18.86
CA ILE A 29 21.75 -10.52 -17.53
C ILE A 29 22.30 -11.85 -17.01
N ASN A 30 21.53 -12.94 -17.08
CA ASN A 30 21.99 -14.27 -16.64
C ASN A 30 23.25 -14.74 -17.40
N LEU A 31 23.30 -14.49 -18.70
CA LEU A 31 24.48 -14.80 -19.52
C LEU A 31 25.71 -13.98 -19.09
N LEU A 32 25.52 -12.69 -18.81
CA LEU A 32 26.59 -11.83 -18.28
C LEU A 32 27.05 -12.28 -16.89
N THR A 33 26.13 -12.68 -16.00
CA THR A 33 26.47 -13.24 -14.68
C THR A 33 27.34 -14.50 -14.81
N LYS A 34 26.99 -15.43 -15.71
CA LYS A 34 27.81 -16.62 -15.99
C LYS A 34 29.19 -16.24 -16.51
N LYS A 35 29.27 -15.25 -17.39
CA LYS A 35 30.54 -14.74 -17.93
C LYS A 35 31.39 -14.05 -16.86
N GLN A 36 30.77 -13.30 -15.95
CA GLN A 36 31.42 -12.68 -14.79
C GLN A 36 32.05 -13.75 -13.91
N ALA A 37 31.29 -14.79 -13.53
CA ALA A 37 31.80 -15.91 -12.71
C ALA A 37 32.99 -16.64 -13.39
N HIS A 38 32.90 -16.84 -14.70
CA HIS A 38 34.01 -17.41 -15.47
C HIS A 38 35.27 -16.53 -15.42
N LEU A 39 35.13 -15.22 -15.62
CA LEU A 39 36.26 -14.29 -15.55
C LEU A 39 36.85 -14.19 -14.14
N GLN A 40 36.03 -14.22 -13.09
CA GLN A 40 36.50 -14.28 -11.70
C GLN A 40 37.37 -15.53 -11.47
N THR A 41 36.95 -16.68 -11.99
CA THR A 41 37.74 -17.92 -11.95
C THR A 41 39.07 -17.76 -12.69
N GLN A 42 39.07 -17.11 -13.87
CA GLN A 42 40.31 -16.84 -14.60
C GLN A 42 41.24 -15.86 -13.86
N VAL A 43 40.70 -14.85 -13.19
CA VAL A 43 41.47 -13.91 -12.34
C VAL A 43 42.17 -14.69 -11.23
N ALA A 44 41.44 -15.53 -10.49
CA ALA A 44 42.00 -16.35 -9.42
C ALA A 44 43.09 -17.31 -9.95
N ALA A 45 42.85 -17.95 -11.09
CA ALA A 45 43.83 -18.83 -11.73
C ALA A 45 45.11 -18.09 -12.14
N GLN A 46 45.02 -16.89 -12.73
CA GLN A 46 46.20 -16.09 -13.07
C GLN A 46 46.96 -15.60 -11.84
N GLU A 47 46.25 -15.28 -10.75
CA GLU A 47 46.87 -14.91 -9.49
C GLU A 47 47.66 -16.08 -8.88
N GLN A 48 47.05 -17.27 -8.84
CA GLN A 48 47.73 -18.47 -8.36
C GLN A 48 48.95 -18.80 -9.23
N LEU A 49 48.81 -18.73 -10.56
CA LEU A 49 49.91 -18.93 -11.50
C LEU A 49 51.05 -17.92 -11.25
N ALA A 50 50.73 -16.64 -11.03
CA ALA A 50 51.75 -15.64 -10.73
C ALA A 50 52.52 -15.98 -9.44
N ARG A 51 51.83 -16.39 -8.38
CA ARG A 51 52.44 -16.83 -7.11
C ARG A 51 53.35 -18.05 -7.29
N GLN A 52 52.89 -19.05 -8.06
CA GLN A 52 53.70 -20.24 -8.37
C GLN A 52 54.97 -19.90 -9.15
N GLN A 53 54.90 -18.99 -10.13
CA GLN A 53 56.07 -18.59 -10.93
C GLN A 53 57.06 -17.76 -10.11
N LEU A 54 56.58 -16.93 -9.18
CA LEU A 54 57.43 -16.22 -8.22
C LEU A 54 58.18 -17.19 -7.29
N GLY A 55 57.50 -18.23 -6.78
CA GLY A 55 58.14 -19.28 -5.97
C GLY A 55 59.25 -20.02 -6.72
N LYS A 56 59.20 -20.06 -8.06
CA LYS A 56 60.24 -20.62 -8.94
C LYS A 56 61.29 -19.59 -9.37
N ASN A 57 61.31 -18.38 -8.78
CA ASN A 57 62.13 -17.24 -9.20
C ASN A 57 61.96 -16.81 -10.68
N ASN A 58 60.88 -17.22 -11.35
CA ASN A 58 60.59 -16.85 -12.74
C ASN A 58 59.75 -15.56 -12.81
N LYS A 59 60.44 -14.42 -12.61
CA LYS A 59 59.80 -13.09 -12.59
C LYS A 59 59.11 -12.71 -13.90
N VAL A 60 59.63 -13.16 -15.05
CA VAL A 60 59.05 -12.85 -16.37
C VAL A 60 57.69 -13.54 -16.54
N ALA A 61 57.61 -14.83 -16.23
CA ALA A 61 56.35 -15.58 -16.30
C ALA A 61 55.31 -15.04 -15.30
N ALA A 62 55.73 -14.70 -14.08
CA ALA A 62 54.86 -14.08 -13.09
C ALA A 62 54.27 -12.75 -13.58
N LYS A 63 55.10 -11.87 -14.16
CA LYS A 63 54.65 -10.59 -14.72
C LYS A 63 53.64 -10.77 -15.85
N ASN A 64 53.82 -11.78 -16.70
CA ASN A 64 52.87 -12.09 -17.78
C ASN A 64 51.52 -12.61 -17.25
N ALA A 65 51.54 -13.45 -16.20
CA ALA A 65 50.31 -13.89 -15.54
C ALA A 65 49.56 -12.70 -14.90
N LEU A 66 50.27 -11.78 -14.22
CA LEU A 66 49.67 -10.56 -13.67
C LEU A 66 49.09 -9.63 -14.74
N LYS A 67 49.74 -9.51 -15.91
CA LYS A 67 49.16 -8.75 -17.04
C LYS A 67 47.83 -9.36 -17.50
N ARG A 68 47.75 -10.68 -17.63
CA ARG A 68 46.50 -11.38 -17.99
C ARG A 68 45.43 -11.18 -16.92
N LYS A 69 45.80 -11.31 -15.64
CA LYS A 69 44.92 -11.00 -14.50
C LYS A 69 44.29 -9.61 -14.65
N LYS A 70 45.11 -8.58 -14.87
CA LYS A 70 44.67 -7.20 -15.05
C LYS A 70 43.73 -7.02 -16.25
N THR A 71 43.98 -7.73 -17.35
CA THR A 71 43.07 -7.74 -18.50
C THR A 71 41.70 -8.33 -18.14
N TYR A 72 41.65 -9.44 -17.40
CA TYR A 72 40.39 -10.03 -16.95
C TYR A 72 39.66 -9.15 -15.93
N GLU A 73 40.38 -8.52 -15.00
CA GLU A 73 39.82 -7.52 -14.08
C GLU A 73 39.19 -6.35 -14.85
N SER A 74 39.84 -5.84 -15.91
CA SER A 74 39.25 -4.80 -16.76
C SER A 74 38.00 -5.28 -17.52
N GLN A 75 37.94 -6.56 -17.91
CA GLN A 75 36.75 -7.13 -18.52
C GLN A 75 35.61 -7.29 -17.52
N LEU A 76 35.89 -7.63 -16.26
CA LEU A 76 34.90 -7.71 -15.19
C LEU A 76 34.20 -6.36 -14.97
N VAL A 77 34.97 -5.27 -14.85
CA VAL A 77 34.41 -3.91 -14.69
C VAL A 77 33.48 -3.55 -15.85
N LYS A 78 33.81 -3.96 -17.08
CA LYS A 78 32.94 -3.72 -18.25
C LYS A 78 31.66 -4.55 -18.20
N ILE A 79 31.72 -5.80 -17.75
CA ILE A 79 30.54 -6.66 -17.61
C ILE A 79 29.63 -6.11 -16.52
N GLU A 80 30.18 -5.68 -15.39
CA GLU A 80 29.41 -5.07 -14.30
C GLU A 80 28.65 -3.83 -14.80
N ALA A 81 29.33 -2.91 -15.49
CA ALA A 81 28.68 -1.74 -16.10
C ALA A 81 27.60 -2.12 -17.14
N GLN A 82 27.79 -3.23 -17.88
CA GLN A 82 26.78 -3.73 -18.81
C GLN A 82 25.56 -4.31 -18.07
N MET A 83 25.79 -5.07 -17.00
CA MET A 83 24.72 -5.61 -16.16
C MET A 83 23.90 -4.48 -15.52
N ASP A 84 24.55 -3.49 -14.90
CA ASP A 84 23.88 -2.34 -14.28
C ASP A 84 22.97 -1.61 -15.29
N SER A 85 23.46 -1.41 -16.52
CA SER A 85 22.69 -0.76 -17.59
C SER A 85 21.46 -1.58 -18.00
N LEU A 86 21.58 -2.91 -18.10
CA LEU A 86 20.45 -3.79 -18.42
C LEU A 86 19.44 -3.88 -17.28
N GLU A 87 19.89 -3.88 -16.03
CA GLU A 87 19.04 -3.87 -14.84
C GLU A 87 18.24 -2.56 -14.73
N GLN A 88 18.87 -1.42 -15.00
CA GLN A 88 18.19 -0.13 -15.07
C GLN A 88 17.11 -0.11 -16.17
N GLN A 89 17.40 -0.70 -17.34
CA GLN A 89 16.43 -0.83 -18.43
C GLN A 89 15.27 -1.74 -18.05
N LEU A 90 15.55 -2.88 -17.40
CA LEU A 90 14.55 -3.80 -16.91
C LEU A 90 13.60 -3.11 -15.92
N TYR A 91 14.15 -2.41 -14.92
CA TYR A 91 13.37 -1.62 -13.96
C TYR A 91 12.50 -0.57 -14.66
N SER A 92 13.06 0.15 -15.64
CA SER A 92 12.33 1.17 -16.39
C SER A 92 11.14 0.59 -17.16
N ILE A 93 11.29 -0.59 -17.77
CA ILE A 93 10.20 -1.27 -18.50
C ILE A 93 9.13 -1.78 -17.53
N GLU A 94 9.54 -2.35 -16.40
CA GLU A 94 8.62 -2.82 -15.36
C GLU A 94 7.79 -1.65 -14.78
N SER A 95 8.44 -0.53 -14.48
CA SER A 95 7.78 0.71 -14.05
C SER A 95 6.82 1.26 -15.11
N ALA A 96 7.24 1.29 -16.38
CA ALA A 96 6.39 1.73 -17.49
C ALA A 96 5.15 0.84 -17.66
N ASN A 97 5.28 -0.48 -17.48
CA ASN A 97 4.16 -1.41 -17.50
C ASN A 97 3.18 -1.15 -16.34
N LEU A 98 3.68 -0.92 -15.12
CA LEU A 98 2.84 -0.56 -13.98
C LEU A 98 2.07 0.74 -14.25
N ASN A 99 2.75 1.79 -14.70
CA ASN A 99 2.14 3.07 -15.05
C ASN A 99 1.06 2.91 -16.13
N LEU A 100 1.29 2.04 -17.12
CA LEU A 100 0.29 1.74 -18.15
C LEU A 100 -0.97 1.10 -17.56
N GLU A 101 -0.84 0.16 -16.63
CA GLU A 101 -1.99 -0.46 -15.95
C GLU A 101 -2.74 0.54 -15.08
N THR A 102 -2.04 1.38 -14.30
CA THR A 102 -2.66 2.48 -13.55
C THR A 102 -3.46 3.41 -14.47
N MET A 103 -2.88 3.81 -15.61
CA MET A 103 -3.56 4.64 -16.59
C MET A 103 -4.78 3.96 -17.22
N LYS A 104 -4.79 2.63 -17.36
CA LYS A 104 -5.98 1.89 -17.81
C LYS A 104 -7.08 1.91 -16.76
N ALA A 105 -6.75 1.68 -15.49
CA ALA A 105 -7.71 1.75 -14.39
C ALA A 105 -8.31 3.17 -14.27
N MET A 106 -7.49 4.22 -14.36
CA MET A 106 -7.96 5.60 -14.35
C MET A 106 -8.92 5.89 -15.52
N ARG A 107 -8.63 5.40 -16.73
CA ARG A 107 -9.54 5.54 -17.89
C ARG A 107 -10.87 4.82 -17.68
N GLN A 108 -10.85 3.63 -17.08
CA GLN A 108 -12.07 2.89 -16.74
C GLN A 108 -12.90 3.65 -15.71
N GLY A 109 -12.28 4.15 -14.64
CA GLY A 109 -12.96 4.98 -13.64
C GLY A 109 -13.54 6.25 -14.24
N ALA A 110 -12.78 6.97 -15.08
CA ALA A 110 -13.26 8.15 -15.78
C ALA A 110 -14.46 7.84 -16.71
N ALA A 111 -14.46 6.69 -17.39
CA ALA A 111 -15.58 6.25 -18.21
C ALA A 111 -16.82 5.90 -17.36
N ALA A 112 -16.64 5.23 -16.23
CA ALA A 112 -17.72 4.94 -15.28
C ALA A 112 -18.35 6.23 -14.73
N MET A 113 -17.52 7.17 -14.26
CA MET A 113 -17.96 8.50 -13.81
C MET A 113 -18.71 9.25 -14.91
N LYS A 114 -18.22 9.23 -16.14
CA LYS A 114 -18.92 9.84 -17.29
C LYS A 114 -20.29 9.21 -17.52
N ASN A 115 -20.43 7.91 -17.33
CA ASN A 115 -21.72 7.24 -17.49
C ASN A 115 -22.68 7.53 -16.34
N ILE A 116 -22.20 7.60 -15.09
CA ILE A 116 -23.00 8.04 -13.92
C ILE A 116 -23.53 9.45 -14.17
N HIS A 117 -22.66 10.39 -14.55
CA HIS A 117 -23.05 11.77 -14.82
C HIS A 117 -23.94 11.92 -16.06
N LYS A 118 -23.85 11.03 -17.06
CA LYS A 118 -24.81 11.01 -18.17
C LYS A 118 -26.24 10.66 -17.73
N GLY A 119 -26.40 9.93 -16.63
CA GLY A 119 -27.71 9.64 -16.03
C GLY A 119 -28.27 10.81 -15.22
N MET A 120 -27.38 11.65 -14.66
CA MET A 120 -27.70 12.97 -14.08
C MET A 120 -27.70 14.02 -15.19
N ASP A 121 -28.71 13.98 -16.04
CA ASP A 121 -28.93 15.08 -17.00
C ASP A 121 -29.16 16.38 -16.22
N ILE A 122 -28.54 17.49 -16.63
CA ILE A 122 -28.67 18.75 -15.88
C ILE A 122 -30.14 19.20 -15.83
N ASP A 123 -30.88 18.88 -16.90
CA ASP A 123 -32.32 19.12 -17.01
C ASP A 123 -33.12 18.32 -15.98
N LYS A 124 -32.70 17.10 -15.64
CA LYS A 124 -33.33 16.28 -14.59
C LYS A 124 -32.98 16.76 -13.20
N VAL A 125 -31.78 17.32 -13.02
CA VAL A 125 -31.38 17.94 -11.75
C VAL A 125 -32.22 19.21 -11.52
N ASP A 126 -32.42 20.03 -12.55
CA ASP A 126 -33.28 21.21 -12.47
C ASP A 126 -34.74 20.81 -12.19
N GLU A 127 -35.29 19.81 -12.89
CA GLU A 127 -36.64 19.26 -12.63
C GLU A 127 -36.78 18.74 -11.19
N THR A 128 -35.80 17.98 -10.69
CA THR A 128 -35.79 17.50 -9.29
C THR A 128 -35.72 18.65 -8.28
N MET A 129 -34.95 19.71 -8.58
CA MET A 129 -34.83 20.86 -7.69
C MET A 129 -36.09 21.73 -7.70
N ASP A 130 -36.81 21.79 -8.82
CA ASP A 130 -38.13 22.42 -8.91
C ASP A 130 -39.19 21.62 -8.15
N GLU A 131 -39.21 20.29 -8.25
CA GLU A 131 -40.07 19.43 -7.41
C GLU A 131 -39.77 19.60 -5.91
N ILE A 132 -38.49 19.69 -5.53
CA ILE A 132 -38.11 19.95 -4.13
C ILE A 132 -38.61 21.32 -3.67
N ARG A 133 -38.50 22.37 -4.48
CA ARG A 133 -39.02 23.70 -4.14
C ARG A 133 -40.53 23.66 -3.97
N GLU A 134 -41.26 23.00 -4.87
CA GLU A 134 -42.71 22.83 -4.77
C GLU A 134 -43.11 22.06 -3.51
N GLN A 135 -42.37 21.00 -3.14
CA GLN A 135 -42.63 20.25 -1.90
C GLN A 135 -42.29 21.06 -0.63
N VAL A 136 -41.25 21.89 -0.67
CA VAL A 136 -40.92 22.80 0.43
C VAL A 136 -42.00 23.87 0.58
N GLU A 137 -42.44 24.49 -0.51
CA GLU A 137 -43.54 25.47 -0.51
C GLU A 137 -44.85 24.84 -0.01
N LEU A 138 -45.17 23.62 -0.44
CA LEU A 138 -46.33 22.86 0.07
C LEU A 138 -46.18 22.57 1.58
N GLY A 139 -44.99 22.21 2.03
CA GLY A 139 -44.70 22.00 3.45
C GLY A 139 -44.88 23.27 4.28
N GLU A 140 -44.45 24.41 3.76
CA GLU A 140 -44.68 25.73 4.37
C GLU A 140 -46.17 26.10 4.37
N GLU A 141 -46.90 25.86 3.27
CA GLU A 141 -48.36 26.11 3.21
C GLU A 141 -49.14 25.20 4.17
N ILE A 142 -48.74 23.92 4.31
CA ILE A 142 -49.30 23.01 5.31
C ILE A 142 -48.98 23.51 6.72
N SER A 143 -47.73 23.93 6.96
CA SER A 143 -47.32 24.49 8.25
C SER A 143 -48.14 25.74 8.59
N ASP A 144 -48.33 26.65 7.64
CA ASP A 144 -49.13 27.88 7.78
C ASP A 144 -50.63 27.57 7.93
N ALA A 145 -51.14 26.56 7.23
CA ALA A 145 -52.54 26.10 7.35
C ALA A 145 -52.82 25.37 8.68
N ILE A 146 -51.86 24.65 9.24
CA ILE A 146 -51.94 24.00 10.56
C ILE A 146 -51.74 25.02 11.67
N SER A 147 -50.85 26.00 11.47
CA SER A 147 -50.56 27.05 12.45
C SER A 147 -51.56 28.21 12.40
N ARG A 148 -52.51 28.22 11.45
CA ARG A 148 -53.75 29.02 11.56
C ARG A 148 -54.46 28.66 12.87
N PRO A 149 -54.48 29.56 13.87
CA PRO A 149 -54.95 29.18 15.20
C PRO A 149 -56.46 28.93 15.15
N LEU A 150 -56.86 27.67 15.28
CA LEU A 150 -58.24 27.27 15.60
C LEU A 150 -58.41 27.01 17.11
N TYR A 151 -57.61 27.64 17.97
CA TYR A 151 -57.99 27.80 19.37
C TYR A 151 -57.15 28.87 20.07
N THR A 152 -57.80 29.98 20.39
CA THR A 152 -57.52 30.76 21.60
C THR A 152 -58.06 29.96 22.79
N GLY A 153 -57.22 29.50 23.70
CA GLY A 153 -57.72 28.92 24.96
C GLY A 153 -56.91 27.79 25.55
N ALA A 154 -55.74 28.10 26.09
CA ALA A 154 -55.32 27.50 27.34
C ALA A 154 -54.46 28.56 28.01
N ASP A 155 -55.02 29.23 29.02
CA ASP A 155 -54.18 29.93 29.99
C ASP A 155 -53.35 28.85 30.67
N VAL A 156 -52.13 28.66 30.17
CA VAL A 156 -51.10 27.89 30.85
C VAL A 156 -50.68 28.75 32.04
N ASP A 157 -50.76 28.19 33.23
CA ASP A 157 -50.29 28.87 34.44
C ASP A 157 -48.76 28.88 34.39
N GLU A 158 -48.17 30.03 34.03
CA GLU A 158 -46.71 30.18 33.91
C GLU A 158 -46.01 29.90 35.26
N ASP A 159 -46.69 30.10 36.39
CA ASP A 159 -46.15 29.84 37.73
C ASP A 159 -45.98 28.32 37.99
N GLU A 160 -46.92 27.48 37.52
CA GLU A 160 -46.81 26.01 37.60
C GLU A 160 -45.67 25.48 36.72
N LEU A 161 -45.47 26.11 35.56
CA LEU A 161 -44.41 25.76 34.61
C LEU A 161 -43.02 26.13 35.14
N ASP A 162 -42.91 27.28 35.80
CA ASP A 162 -41.68 27.73 36.44
C ASP A 162 -41.29 26.84 37.63
N GLU A 163 -42.27 26.39 38.44
CA GLU A 163 -42.02 25.40 39.51
C GLU A 163 -41.54 24.05 38.95
N GLU A 164 -42.16 23.55 37.87
CA GLU A 164 -41.74 22.31 37.21
C GLU A 164 -40.31 22.43 36.63
N LEU A 165 -39.99 23.58 36.04
CA LEU A 165 -38.66 23.87 35.50
C LEU A 165 -37.60 23.94 36.60
N GLU A 166 -37.90 24.54 37.74
CA GLU A 166 -36.97 24.66 38.86
C GLU A 166 -36.69 23.29 39.52
N MET A 167 -37.70 22.41 39.58
CA MET A 167 -37.54 21.02 40.01
C MET A 167 -36.59 20.23 39.09
N LEU A 168 -36.77 20.34 37.76
CA LEU A 168 -35.89 19.70 36.77
C LEU A 168 -34.45 20.21 36.87
N ALA A 169 -34.26 21.51 37.12
CA ALA A 169 -32.93 22.10 37.30
C ALA A 169 -32.23 21.51 38.55
N GLN A 170 -32.92 21.37 39.68
CA GLN A 170 -32.33 20.76 40.88
C GLN A 170 -31.99 19.28 40.72
N GLU A 171 -32.76 18.53 39.94
CA GLU A 171 -32.49 17.12 39.67
C GLU A 171 -31.19 16.94 38.87
N SER A 172 -30.95 17.80 37.88
CA SER A 172 -29.71 17.79 37.09
C SER A 172 -28.45 18.11 37.92
N VAL A 173 -28.53 19.07 38.86
CA VAL A 173 -27.39 19.45 39.71
C VAL A 173 -27.00 18.33 40.68
N LYS A 174 -27.96 17.56 41.22
CA LYS A 174 -27.67 16.43 42.14
C LYS A 174 -26.90 15.31 41.44
N GLN A 175 -27.06 15.16 40.13
CA GLN A 175 -26.39 14.13 39.34
C GLN A 175 -24.89 14.41 39.14
N ASP A 176 -24.47 15.67 39.17
CA ASP A 176 -23.07 16.08 38.97
C ASP A 176 -22.20 16.14 40.23
N VAL A 177 -22.77 16.07 41.45
CA VAL A 177 -22.00 16.16 42.72
C VAL A 177 -21.44 14.80 43.20
N VAL A 178 -21.76 13.68 42.54
CA VAL A 178 -21.49 12.32 43.08
C VAL A 178 -20.13 11.71 42.68
N GLN A 179 -19.22 12.42 42.00
CA GLN A 179 -17.83 11.92 41.80
C GLN A 179 -16.78 13.05 41.76
N PRO A 180 -15.50 12.86 42.20
CA PRO A 180 -14.90 11.79 43.01
C PRO A 180 -14.02 12.32 44.19
N GLN A 181 -13.90 11.57 45.30
CA GLN A 181 -12.76 11.73 46.23
C GLN A 181 -11.96 10.42 46.35
N ARG A 182 -10.69 10.50 45.95
CA ARG A 182 -9.66 9.46 46.12
C ARG A 182 -9.37 9.24 47.61
N LEU A 183 -9.28 7.99 48.05
CA LEU A 183 -8.80 7.59 49.38
C LEU A 183 -7.64 6.57 49.27
N PRO A 184 -6.77 6.47 50.29
CA PRO A 184 -5.33 6.22 50.13
C PRO A 184 -4.89 4.73 50.16
N SER A 185 -3.65 4.54 49.71
CA SER A 185 -2.89 3.27 49.62
C SER A 185 -2.61 2.63 50.98
N VAL A 186 -2.62 1.29 51.05
CA VAL A 186 -2.40 0.50 52.29
C VAL A 186 -1.15 -0.40 52.14
N PRO A 187 -0.32 -0.60 53.19
CA PRO A 187 1.12 -0.93 53.04
C PRO A 187 1.49 -2.40 52.80
N ALA A 188 2.69 -2.56 52.23
CA ALA A 188 3.40 -3.82 52.00
C ALA A 188 4.20 -4.28 53.23
N GLU A 189 4.19 -5.59 53.52
CA GLU A 189 5.20 -6.23 54.38
C GLU A 189 5.48 -7.67 53.92
N LYS A 190 6.70 -8.15 54.19
CA LYS A 190 7.55 -9.06 53.38
C LYS A 190 7.71 -10.50 53.94
N LEU A 191 7.79 -11.49 53.01
CA LEU A 191 8.79 -12.60 52.80
C LEU A 191 9.00 -13.69 53.90
N PRO A 192 9.46 -14.95 53.60
CA PRO A 192 10.67 -15.31 52.80
C PRO A 192 10.63 -16.58 51.92
N ALA A 193 11.78 -16.84 51.27
CA ALA A 193 12.07 -17.68 50.11
C ALA A 193 12.74 -19.05 50.42
N HIS A 194 12.70 -19.98 49.44
CA HIS A 194 13.75 -20.96 49.04
C HIS A 194 13.25 -21.72 47.77
N GLU A 195 13.93 -21.65 46.61
CA GLU A 195 14.91 -22.62 46.01
C GLU A 195 14.30 -24.02 45.74
N GLU A 196 14.33 -24.65 44.55
CA GLU A 196 15.47 -25.10 43.72
C GLU A 196 14.96 -25.67 42.36
N GLU A 197 15.77 -25.52 41.29
CA GLU A 197 16.05 -26.34 40.06
C GLU A 197 15.01 -27.36 39.49
N GLU A 198 14.76 -27.57 38.18
CA GLU A 198 15.61 -27.78 36.98
C GLU A 198 14.75 -27.73 35.66
N PRO A 199 15.34 -27.80 34.44
CA PRO A 199 14.74 -27.35 33.17
C PRO A 199 14.10 -28.47 32.33
N ALA A 200 13.07 -28.16 31.53
CA ALA A 200 12.78 -28.82 30.24
C ALA A 200 11.56 -28.21 29.53
N HIS A 201 11.59 -28.33 28.21
CA HIS A 201 10.51 -28.25 27.23
C HIS A 201 10.11 -26.86 26.71
N ALA A 202 10.70 -26.55 25.56
CA ALA A 202 10.03 -25.86 24.48
C ALA A 202 8.78 -26.64 24.05
N GLU A 203 7.66 -25.93 23.95
CA GLU A 203 6.57 -26.19 23.03
C GLU A 203 6.04 -24.80 22.65
N GLU A 204 6.50 -24.35 21.49
CA GLU A 204 5.87 -23.26 20.75
C GLU A 204 4.45 -23.74 20.43
N GLU A 205 3.45 -23.16 21.09
CA GLU A 205 2.08 -23.19 20.57
C GLU A 205 2.10 -22.35 19.28
N GLU A 206 2.36 -23.04 18.17
CA GLU A 206 1.88 -22.65 16.84
C GLU A 206 0.35 -22.56 16.91
N GLU A 207 -0.16 -21.46 17.48
CA GLU A 207 -1.46 -20.94 17.08
C GLU A 207 -1.33 -20.59 15.59
N ASP A 208 -1.75 -21.56 14.77
CA ASP A 208 -1.89 -21.55 13.31
C ASP A 208 -1.94 -20.12 12.75
N GLU A 209 -0.89 -19.71 12.04
CA GLU A 209 -0.89 -18.44 11.28
C GLU A 209 -2.13 -18.34 10.37
N ASP A 210 -2.66 -19.51 9.96
CA ASP A 210 -3.89 -19.67 9.19
C ASP A 210 -5.16 -19.25 9.98
N GLU A 211 -5.23 -19.51 11.29
CA GLU A 211 -6.36 -19.10 12.12
C GLU A 211 -6.34 -17.59 12.38
N LYS A 212 -5.14 -17.02 12.49
CA LYS A 212 -4.94 -15.57 12.60
C LYS A 212 -5.30 -14.85 11.30
N ALA A 213 -4.92 -15.41 10.15
CA ALA A 213 -5.29 -14.88 8.83
C ALA A 213 -6.81 -14.94 8.58
N LEU A 214 -7.48 -15.99 9.05
CA LEU A 214 -8.94 -16.11 8.93
C LEU A 214 -9.69 -15.11 9.83
N ARG A 215 -9.16 -14.83 11.02
CA ARG A 215 -9.70 -13.82 11.95
C ARG A 215 -9.49 -12.40 11.43
N GLU A 216 -8.38 -12.14 10.76
CA GLU A 216 -8.07 -10.84 10.14
C GLU A 216 -9.01 -10.57 8.93
N LEU A 217 -9.28 -11.60 8.12
CA LEU A 217 -10.21 -11.52 6.98
C LEU A 217 -11.68 -11.39 7.42
N GLN A 218 -12.03 -11.91 8.60
CA GLN A 218 -13.34 -11.70 9.23
C GLN A 218 -13.46 -10.32 9.89
N ALA A 219 -12.38 -9.80 10.46
CA ALA A 219 -12.34 -8.46 11.05
C ALA A 219 -12.36 -7.35 9.99
N GLU A 220 -11.91 -7.62 8.76
CA GLU A 220 -12.00 -6.63 7.67
C GLU A 220 -13.40 -6.54 7.03
N MET A 221 -14.34 -7.49 7.29
CA MET A 221 -15.62 -7.53 6.55
C MET A 221 -16.91 -7.89 7.33
N GLY A 222 -16.87 -8.15 8.64
CA GLY A 222 -18.11 -8.53 9.36
C GLY A 222 -19.01 -7.38 9.81
N LEU A 223 -18.45 -6.17 9.90
CA LEU A 223 -19.00 -4.89 10.38
C LEU A 223 -17.99 -3.81 9.96
#